data_AF-A0A3S4UMN5-F1
#
_entry.id   AF-A0A3S4UMN5-F1
#
_cell.length_a   1.000
_cell.length_b   1.000
_cell.length_c   1.000
_cell.angle_alpha   90.00
_cell.angle_beta   90.00
_cell.angle_gamma   90.00
#
_symmetry.space_group_name_H-M   'P 1'
#
loop_
_entity.id
_entity.type
_entity.pdbx_description
1 polymer ?
#
loop_
_entity_poly.entity_id
_entity_poly.type
_entity_poly.pdbx_seq_one_letter_code
_entity_poly.pdbx_strand_id
1 'polypeptide(L)' 'MKPNEIAQYIDHTLLTPEKTEKDILTLCNEAMENHFYSVCINPCHIPLAKKYYKTQMLIFAQ' A
#
# COMPACT_ATOMS: atom_id res chain seq x y z
N MET A 1 -15.64 15.88 -8.36
CA MET A 1 -14.77 15.39 -7.28
C MET A 1 -13.38 15.92 -7.49
N LYS A 2 -12.75 16.41 -6.42
CA LYS A 2 -11.33 16.76 -6.41
C LYS A 2 -10.49 15.48 -6.37
N PRO A 3 -9.25 15.47 -6.90
CA PRO A 3 -8.39 14.28 -6.89
C PRO A 3 -8.24 13.64 -5.50
N ASN A 4 -8.09 14.43 -4.44
CA ASN A 4 -7.99 13.93 -3.06
C ASN A 4 -9.26 13.25 -2.55
N GLU A 5 -10.44 13.60 -3.08
CA GLU A 5 -11.69 12.92 -2.72
C GLU A 5 -11.77 11.53 -3.35
N ILE A 6 -11.12 11.34 -4.51
CA ILE A 6 -11.08 10.06 -5.22
C ILE A 6 -10.05 9.13 -4.60
N ALA A 7 -8.93 9.66 -4.09
CA ALA A 7 -7.86 8.89 -3.48
C ALA A 7 -8.34 7.94 -2.35
N GLN A 8 -9.35 8.36 -1.59
CA GLN A 8 -9.97 7.56 -0.52
C GLN A 8 -10.76 6.34 -1.02
N TYR A 9 -10.86 6.14 -2.34
CA TYR A 9 -11.49 4.98 -2.98
C TYR A 9 -10.48 4.16 -3.80
N ILE A 10 -9.18 4.45 -3.70
CA ILE A 10 -8.13 3.77 -4.45
C ILE A 10 -7.37 2.82 -3.54
N ASP A 11 -7.23 1.58 -4.00
CA ASP A 11 -6.37 0.55 -3.42
C ASP A 11 -5.12 0.37 -4.30
N HIS A 12 -3.95 0.70 -3.78
CA HIS A 12 -2.69 0.59 -4.52
C HIS A 12 -2.16 -0.84 -4.45
N THR A 13 -2.13 -1.52 -5.60
CA THR A 13 -1.98 -2.98 -5.65
C THR A 13 -0.64 -3.41 -6.24
N LEU A 14 0.03 -4.35 -5.58
CA LEU A 14 1.29 -4.94 -6.02
C LEU A 14 1.39 -6.43 -5.64
N LEU A 15 0.99 -7.28 -6.58
CA LEU A 15 0.93 -8.74 -6.37
C LEU A 15 1.92 -9.55 -7.21
N THR A 16 2.71 -8.89 -8.04
CA THR A 16 3.72 -9.55 -8.87
C THR A 16 4.76 -10.24 -7.98
N PRO A 17 5.04 -11.54 -8.14
CA PRO A 17 5.86 -12.31 -7.20
C PRO A 17 7.35 -11.92 -7.20
N GLU A 18 7.83 -11.24 -8.24
CA GLU A 18 9.22 -10.77 -8.36
C GLU A 18 9.50 -9.50 -7.54
N LYS A 19 8.52 -9.00 -6.79
CA LYS A 19 8.64 -7.74 -6.08
C LYS A 19 9.46 -7.89 -4.81
N THR A 20 10.41 -6.98 -4.66
CA THR A 20 11.34 -6.93 -3.54
C THR A 20 10.74 -6.18 -2.37
N GLU A 21 11.32 -6.33 -1.19
CA GLU A 21 10.97 -5.51 -0.02
C GLU A 21 11.03 -4.02 -0.32
N LYS A 22 12.01 -3.58 -1.12
CA LYS A 22 12.14 -2.18 -1.55
C LYS A 22 10.93 -1.73 -2.37
N ASP A 23 10.40 -2.58 -3.25
CA ASP A 23 9.22 -2.25 -4.05
C ASP A 23 7.98 -2.09 -3.16
N ILE A 24 7.84 -2.93 -2.13
CA ILE A 24 6.76 -2.82 -1.15
C ILE A 24 6.84 -1.51 -0.37
N LEU A 25 8.04 -1.11 0.07
CA LEU A 25 8.23 0.16 0.77
C LEU A 25 7.92 1.36 -0.13
N THR A 26 8.35 1.32 -1.40
CA THR A 26 8.01 2.35 -2.38
C THR A 26 6.49 2.44 -2.58
N LEU A 27 5.80 1.31 -2.77
CA LEU A 27 4.34 1.24 -2.90
C LEU A 27 3.63 1.89 -1.71
N CYS A 28 4.06 1.56 -0.50
CA CYS A 28 3.48 2.11 0.73
C CYS A 28 3.71 3.62 0.83
N ASN A 29 4.89 4.11 0.45
CA ASN A 29 5.18 5.54 0.44
C ASN A 29 4.31 6.29 -0.58
N GLU A 30 4.20 5.78 -1.80
CA GLU A 30 3.34 6.36 -2.84
C GLU A 30 1.87 6.42 -2.39
N ALA A 31 1.39 5.35 -1.75
CA ALA A 31 0.03 5.32 -1.24
C ALA A 31 -0.22 6.36 -0.15
N MET A 32 0.73 6.60 0.74
CA MET A 32 0.62 7.66 1.75
C MET A 32 0.72 9.06 1.15
N GLU A 33 1.66 9.28 0.23
CA GLU A 33 1.86 10.57 -0.46
C GLU A 33 0.62 10.99 -1.24
N ASN A 34 -0.09 10.03 -1.85
CA ASN A 34 -1.31 10.26 -2.60
C ASN A 34 -2.59 10.14 -1.75
N HIS A 35 -2.47 9.85 -0.45
CA HIS A 35 -3.60 9.62 0.45
C HIS A 35 -4.58 8.55 -0.05
N PHE A 36 -4.04 7.46 -0.59
CA PHE A 36 -4.83 6.28 -0.96
C PHE A 36 -5.39 5.57 0.27
N TYR A 37 -6.47 4.85 0.08
CA TYR A 37 -7.19 4.18 1.16
C TYR A 37 -6.40 2.98 1.71
N SER A 38 -5.83 2.18 0.81
CA SER A 38 -5.14 0.95 1.18
C SER A 38 -4.05 0.54 0.20
N VAL A 39 -3.25 -0.44 0.62
CA VAL A 39 -2.38 -1.22 -0.27
C VAL A 39 -2.76 -2.69 -0.25
N CYS A 40 -2.66 -3.32 -1.41
CA CYS A 40 -2.83 -4.76 -1.59
C CYS A 40 -1.47 -5.38 -1.96
N ILE A 41 -0.93 -6.26 -1.11
CA ILE A 41 0.39 -6.87 -1.29
C ILE A 41 0.34 -8.37 -1.00
N ASN A 42 1.34 -9.11 -1.51
CA ASN A 42 1.49 -10.53 -1.17
C ASN A 42 1.60 -10.73 0.35
N PRO A 43 0.95 -11.77 0.93
CA PRO A 43 0.91 -12.00 2.38
C PRO A 43 2.29 -12.06 3.06
N CYS A 44 3.30 -12.56 2.34
CA CYS A 44 4.68 -12.64 2.83
C CYS A 44 5.27 -11.27 3.20
N HIS A 45 4.79 -10.18 2.60
CA HIS A 45 5.27 -8.82 2.84
C HIS A 45 4.42 -8.04 3.86
N ILE A 46 3.30 -8.59 4.33
CA ILE A 46 2.45 -7.93 5.36
C ILE A 46 3.23 -7.63 6.64
N PRO A 47 4.06 -8.55 7.19
CA PRO A 47 4.85 -8.24 8.38
C PRO A 47 5.83 -7.08 8.17
N LEU A 48 6.43 -6.99 6.98
CA LEU A 48 7.30 -5.89 6.59
C LEU A 48 6.50 -4.58 6.58
N ALA A 49 5.42 -4.51 5.80
CA ALA A 49 4.61 -3.29 5.68
C ALA A 49 4.05 -2.84 7.05
N LYS A 50 3.55 -3.77 7.87
CA LYS A 50 3.08 -3.46 9.24
C LYS A 50 4.20 -3.02 10.17
N LYS A 51 5.46 -3.40 9.96
CA LYS A 51 6.58 -2.93 10.78
C LYS A 51 6.83 -1.44 10.56
N TYR A 52 6.72 -0.98 9.31
CA TYR A 52 7.05 0.39 8.92
C TYR A 52 5.84 1.36 8.96
N TYR A 53 4.61 0.88 8.76
CA TYR A 53 3.43 1.76 8.53
C TYR A 53 2.22 1.48 9.44
N LYS A 54 2.46 1.09 10.70
CA LYS A 54 1.50 0.55 11.70
C LYS A 54 0.10 1.18 11.81
N THR A 55 -0.13 2.42 11.35
CA THR A 55 -1.34 3.17 11.74
C THR A 55 -1.94 4.07 10.66
N GLN A 56 -1.32 4.22 9.49
CA GLN A 56 -1.75 5.23 8.51
C GLN A 56 -2.42 4.64 7.26
N MET A 57 -2.41 3.31 7.09
CA MET A 57 -2.83 2.68 5.85
C MET A 57 -3.40 1.28 6.10
N LEU A 58 -4.51 0.95 5.44
CA LEU A 58 -5.05 -0.41 5.44
C LEU A 58 -4.19 -1.30 4.55
N ILE A 59 -3.86 -2.49 5.04
CA ILE A 59 -3.01 -3.45 4.32
C ILE A 59 -3.85 -4.71 4.12
N PHE A 60 -4.20 -4.99 2.87
CA PHE A 60 -4.97 -6.17 2.48
C PHE A 60 -4.05 -7.25 1.87
N ALA A 61 -4.46 -8.49 2.08
CA ALA A 61 -3.89 -9.68 1.45
C ALA A 61 -4.81 -10.10 0.29
N GLN A 62 -4.22 -10.38 -0.88
CA GLN A 62 -4.90 -11.05 -1.99
C GLN A 62 -4.22 -12.39 -2.29
#